data_AF-A0A7C3YU17-F1
#
_entry.id   AF-A0A7C3YU17-F1
#
_cell.length_a   1.000
_cell.length_b   1.000
_cell.length_c   1.000
_cell.angle_alpha   90.00
_cell.angle_beta   90.00
_cell.angle_gamma   90.00
#
_symmetry.space_group_name_H-M   'P 1'
#
loop_
_entity.id
_entity.type
_entity.pdbx_description
1 polymer ?
#
loop_
_entity_poly.entity_id
_entity_poly.type
_entity_poly.pdbx_seq_one_letter_code
_entity_poly.pdbx_strand_id
1 'polypeptide(L)' 'MSNKLLKVAIVGTGMIANAGHIPAWKNLKDDVEIIAVSDMLEERA' A
#
# COMPACT_ATOMS: atom_id res chain seq x y z
N MET A 1 23.68 -6.88 4.89
CA MET A 1 22.53 -5.99 5.18
C MET A 1 21.27 -6.81 5.01
N SER A 2 20.36 -6.80 5.98
CA SER A 2 19.13 -7.61 5.90
C SER A 2 18.24 -7.06 4.79
N ASN A 3 18.05 -7.82 3.69
CA ASN A 3 17.14 -7.51 2.57
C ASN A 3 15.66 -7.62 3.00
N LYS A 4 15.26 -6.92 4.06
CA LYS A 4 13.88 -6.92 4.53
C LYS A 4 13.18 -5.66 4.03
N LEU A 5 12.16 -5.85 3.21
CA LEU A 5 11.27 -4.78 2.77
C LEU A 5 10.49 -4.23 3.96
N LEU A 6 10.21 -2.92 3.92
CA LEU A 6 9.28 -2.28 4.84
C LEU A 6 7.87 -2.75 4.50
N LYS A 7 7.20 -3.39 5.47
CA LYS A 7 5.83 -3.88 5.31
C LYS A 7 4.83 -2.78 5.65
N VAL A 8 3.98 -2.44 4.70
CA VAL A 8 3.00 -1.35 4.81
C VAL A 8 1.58 -1.90 4.65
N ALA A 9 0.66 -1.37 5.46
CA ALA A 9 -0.78 -1.55 5.30
C ALA A 9 -1.43 -0.23 4.90
N ILE A 10 -2.46 -0.28 4.06
CA ILE A 10 -3.23 0.90 3.64
C ILE A 10 -4.61 0.83 4.30
N VAL A 11 -4.98 1.89 5.01
CA VAL A 11 -6.31 2.03 5.63
C VAL A 11 -7.02 3.21 4.98
N GLY A 12 -8.14 2.94 4.30
CA GLY A 12 -8.82 3.86 3.40
C GLY A 12 -8.25 3.79 1.98
N THR A 13 -8.94 3.09 1.10
CA THR A 13 -8.60 2.87 -0.31
C THR A 13 -9.44 3.76 -1.23
N GLY A 14 -9.68 5.00 -0.80
CA GLY A 14 -10.37 6.02 -1.59
C GLY A 14 -9.54 6.55 -2.77
N MET A 15 -10.01 7.65 -3.37
CA MET A 15 -9.39 8.24 -4.56
C MET A 15 -7.89 8.54 -4.37
N ILE A 16 -7.50 9.14 -3.25
CA ILE A 16 -6.11 9.57 -3.00
C ILE A 16 -5.18 8.37 -2.84
N ALA A 17 -5.65 7.30 -2.19
CA ALA A 17 -4.89 6.06 -2.06
C ALA A 17 -4.61 5.42 -3.43
N ASN A 18 -5.62 5.34 -4.30
CA ASN A 18 -5.49 4.77 -5.64
C ASN A 18 -4.66 5.63 -6.60
N ALA A 19 -4.82 6.95 -6.55
CA ALA A 19 -4.15 7.86 -7.48
C ALA A 19 -2.71 8.19 -7.06
N GLY A 20 -2.44 8.24 -5.75
CA GLY A 20 -1.15 8.70 -5.22
C GLY A 20 -0.38 7.62 -4.48
N HIS A 21 -0.93 7.13 -3.35
CA HIS A 21 -0.16 6.29 -2.43
C HIS A 21 0.18 4.91 -3.00
N ILE A 22 -0.79 4.18 -3.54
CA ILE A 22 -0.58 2.84 -4.11
C ILE A 22 0.44 2.88 -5.26
N PRO A 23 0.33 3.79 -6.25
CA PRO A 23 1.35 3.93 -7.29
C PRO A 23 2.74 4.29 -6.74
N ALA A 24 2.82 5.19 -5.76
CA ALA A 24 4.09 5.58 -5.15
C ALA A 24 4.77 4.39 -4.44
N TRP A 25 4.01 3.62 -3.66
CA TRP A 25 4.54 2.40 -3.02
C TRP A 25 4.98 1.35 -4.03
N LYS A 26 4.21 1.15 -5.11
CA LYS A 26 4.59 0.23 -6.20
C LYS A 26 5.88 0.67 -6.91
N ASN A 27 6.15 1.97 -7.00
CA ASN A 27 7.41 2.49 -7.55
C ASN A 27 8.60 2.26 -6.61
N LEU A 28 8.37 2.00 -5.32
CA LEU A 28 9.39 1.69 -4.31
C LEU A 28 9.46 0.20 -3.95
N LYS A 29 9.10 -0.68 -4.89
CA LYS A 29 9.00 -2.15 -4.69
C LYS A 29 10.27 -2.83 -4.16
N ASP A 30 11.44 -2.22 -4.38
CA ASP A 30 12.72 -2.75 -3.92
C ASP A 30 12.97 -2.45 -2.43
N ASP A 31 12.18 -1.53 -1.84
CA ASP A 31 12.27 -1.09 -0.45
C ASP A 31 10.99 -1.42 0.36
N VAL A 32 9.84 -1.56 -0.30
CA VAL A 32 8.52 -1.63 0.34
C VAL A 32 7.66 -2.79 -0.21
N GLU A 33 6.91 -3.42 0.68
CA GLU A 33 5.89 -4.43 0.38
C GLU A 33 4.54 -3.99 0.98
N ILE A 34 3.51 -3.81 0.14
CA ILE A 34 2.13 -3.63 0.64
C ILE A 34 1.61 -5.01 1.02
N ILE A 35 1.32 -5.22 2.30
CA ILE A 35 0.93 -6.53 2.85
C ILE A 35 -0.56 -6.62 3.21
N ALA A 36 -1.25 -5.49 3.30
CA ALA A 36 -2.66 -5.44 3.67
C ALA A 36 -3.31 -4.15 3.20
N VAL A 37 -4.62 -4.24 3.00
CA VAL A 37 -5.51 -3.13 2.65
C VAL A 37 -6.78 -3.28 3.49
N SER A 38 -7.36 -2.16 3.89
CA SER A 38 -8.59 -2.12 4.68
C SER A 38 -9.37 -0.86 4.32
N ASP A 39 -10.67 -1.00 4.14
CA ASP A 39 -11.59 0.11 3.95
C ASP A 39 -12.89 -0.16 4.72
N MET A 40 -13.66 0.89 4.97
CA MET A 40 -14.98 0.76 5.60
C MET A 40 -15.97 0.04 4.69
N LEU A 41 -15.78 0.17 3.38
CA LEU A 41 -16.56 -0.49 2.35
C LEU A 41 -15.77 -1.69 1.81
N GLU A 42 -16.27 -2.90 2.04
CA GLU A 42 -15.59 -4.15 1.67
C GLU A 42 -15.24 -4.19 0.17
N GLU A 43 -16.10 -3.63 -0.68
CA GLU A 43 -15.87 -3.56 -2.12
C GLU A 43 -14.68 -2.67 -2.53
N ARG A 44 -14.13 -1.89 -1.61
CA ARG A 44 -12.96 -1.03 -1.84
C ARG A 44 -11.68 -1.60 -1.25
N ALA A 45 -11.74 -2.56 -0.32
CA ALA A 45 -10.58 -3.20 0.26
C ALA A 45 -9.93 -4.14 -0.76
#